data_AF-A0A7L9RVA4-F1
#
_entry.id   AF-A0A7L9RVA4-F1
#
_cell.length_a   1.000
_cell.length_b   1.000
_cell.length_c   1.000
_cell.angle_alpha   90.00
_cell.angle_beta   90.00
_cell.angle_gamma   90.00
#
_symmetry.space_group_name_H-M   'P 1'
#
loop_
_entity.id
_entity.type
_entity.pdbx_description
1 polymer ?
#
loop_
_entity_poly.entity_id
_entity_poly.type
_entity_poly.pdbx_seq_one_letter_code
_entity_poly.pdbx_strand_id
1 'polypeptide(L)'
;MRIFFNKRPSDFGLKIKGSFLYGKFYLIFMVIMVPAIVLAATFPSFQATYPFYNAPTGSSVWPNILIWEVFYLLQFLGAEFFFRGFLIHGLKHRFGFYSIFISIIPYCMIHFQKPFLEALGSIIAGLILGMMSLRTNSVIMGTALHFGVALTMDICALMMR
;
A
#
# COMPACT_ATOMS: atom_id res chain seq x y z
N MET A 1 9.82 4.50 -24.38
CA MET A 1 8.71 5.48 -24.43
C MET A 1 8.85 6.45 -23.27
N ARG A 2 8.91 7.77 -23.52
CA ARG A 2 8.93 8.83 -22.49
C ARG A 2 7.52 9.40 -22.41
N ILE A 3 6.89 9.40 -21.24
CA ILE A 3 5.43 9.63 -21.11
C ILE A 3 5.14 10.84 -20.18
N PHE A 4 5.95 11.06 -19.14
CA PHE A 4 5.78 12.16 -18.18
C PHE A 4 7.06 13.00 -18.08
N PHE A 5 6.98 14.32 -18.27
CA PHE A 5 8.12 15.24 -18.15
C PHE A 5 9.39 14.80 -18.93
N ASN A 6 9.19 14.18 -20.09
CA ASN A 6 10.27 13.59 -20.89
C ASN A 6 11.09 12.51 -20.15
N LYS A 7 10.51 11.86 -19.14
CA LYS A 7 11.04 10.71 -18.39
C LYS A 7 10.26 9.44 -18.70
N ARG A 8 10.91 8.30 -18.46
CA ARG A 8 10.30 6.97 -18.60
C ARG A 8 9.60 6.58 -17.30
N PRO A 9 8.55 5.75 -17.35
CA PRO A 9 7.91 5.21 -16.15
C PRO A 9 8.89 4.51 -15.18
N SER A 10 9.93 3.88 -15.72
CA SER A 10 10.99 3.24 -14.93
C SER A 10 11.86 4.23 -14.14
N ASP A 11 11.94 5.49 -14.56
CA ASP A 11 12.62 6.55 -13.81
C ASP A 11 11.81 6.94 -12.55
N PHE A 12 10.51 6.63 -12.55
CA PHE A 12 9.58 6.71 -11.42
C PHE A 12 9.33 5.34 -10.75
N GLY A 13 10.24 4.38 -10.91
CA GLY A 13 10.21 3.14 -10.13
C GLY A 13 9.28 2.05 -10.66
N LEU A 14 8.61 2.24 -11.80
CA LEU A 14 7.93 1.14 -12.51
C LEU A 14 8.96 0.26 -13.23
N LYS A 15 9.72 -0.51 -12.43
CA LYS A 15 10.70 -1.49 -12.90
C LYS A 15 10.76 -2.69 -11.97
N ILE A 16 10.85 -3.88 -12.57
CA ILE A 16 10.98 -5.15 -11.84
C ILE A 16 12.45 -5.42 -11.48
N LYS A 17 13.40 -5.03 -12.35
CA LYS A 17 14.82 -5.27 -12.12
C LYS A 17 15.28 -4.62 -10.81
N GLY A 18 15.73 -5.45 -9.87
CA GLY A 18 16.25 -5.03 -8.56
C GLY A 18 15.17 -4.77 -7.49
N SER A 19 13.88 -4.95 -7.78
CA SER A 19 12.81 -4.75 -6.78
C SER A 19 12.93 -5.73 -5.60
N PHE A 20 13.41 -6.94 -5.86
CA PHE A 20 13.53 -8.03 -4.87
C PHE A 20 14.80 -7.97 -4.00
N LEU A 21 15.72 -7.04 -4.23
CA LEU A 21 17.02 -6.97 -3.54
C LEU A 21 16.89 -6.92 -2.00
N TYR A 22 15.76 -6.41 -1.50
CA TYR A 22 15.45 -6.28 -0.08
C TYR A 22 14.19 -7.06 0.32
N GLY A 23 13.82 -8.11 -0.42
CA GLY A 23 12.58 -8.88 -0.23
C GLY A 23 12.35 -9.33 1.22
N LYS A 24 13.40 -9.70 1.95
CA LYS A 24 13.33 -10.09 3.36
C LYS A 24 12.69 -9.02 4.27
N PHE A 25 12.95 -7.74 4.02
CA PHE A 25 12.41 -6.66 4.84
C PHE A 25 10.90 -6.47 4.59
N TYR A 26 10.45 -6.66 3.36
CA TYR A 26 9.03 -6.67 3.03
C TYR A 26 8.32 -7.84 3.73
N LEU A 27 8.94 -9.03 3.72
CA LEU A 27 8.40 -10.20 4.41
C LEU A 27 8.35 -10.02 5.93
N ILE A 28 9.42 -9.50 6.54
CA ILE A 28 9.43 -9.20 7.99
C ILE A 28 8.31 -8.22 8.34
N PHE A 29 8.15 -7.15 7.54
CA PHE A 29 7.07 -6.20 7.77
C PHE A 29 5.70 -6.86 7.65
N MET A 30 5.49 -7.71 6.64
CA MET A 30 4.26 -8.49 6.50
C MET A 30 3.99 -9.38 7.71
N VAL A 31 5.00 -10.11 8.20
CA VAL A 31 4.90 -10.97 9.40
C VAL A 31 4.53 -10.18 10.64
N ILE A 32 4.99 -8.93 10.77
CA ILE A 32 4.61 -8.04 11.88
C ILE A 32 3.18 -7.51 11.69
N MET A 33 2.80 -7.16 10.46
CA MET A 33 1.50 -6.60 10.16
C MET A 33 0.37 -7.61 10.31
N VAL A 34 0.58 -8.89 9.98
CA VAL A 34 -0.48 -9.91 10.07
C VAL A 34 -1.07 -10.03 11.49
N PRO A 35 -0.28 -10.23 12.57
CA PRO A 35 -0.82 -10.23 13.94
C PRO A 35 -1.49 -8.91 14.32
N ALA A 36 -0.94 -7.77 13.88
CA ALA A 36 -1.53 -6.46 14.16
C ALA A 36 -2.91 -6.31 13.49
N ILE A 37 -3.06 -6.80 12.26
CA ILE A 37 -4.33 -6.81 11.52
C ILE A 37 -5.32 -7.77 12.18
N VAL A 38 -4.89 -8.99 12.55
CA VAL A 38 -5.74 -9.97 13.25
C VAL A 38 -6.27 -9.40 14.56
N LEU A 39 -5.44 -8.71 15.33
CA LEU A 39 -5.88 -8.01 16.54
C LEU A 39 -6.84 -6.86 16.19
N ALA A 40 -6.50 -6.02 15.22
CA ALA A 40 -7.34 -4.91 14.80
C ALA A 40 -8.72 -5.37 14.31
N ALA A 41 -8.79 -6.53 13.67
CA ALA A 41 -10.03 -7.13 13.16
C ALA A 41 -11.02 -7.53 14.26
N THR A 42 -10.56 -7.65 15.51
CA THR A 42 -11.44 -7.85 16.67
C THR A 42 -12.16 -6.57 17.11
N PHE A 43 -11.75 -5.40 16.61
CA PHE A 43 -12.35 -4.12 17.00
C PHE A 43 -13.57 -3.75 16.15
N PRO A 44 -14.65 -3.21 16.76
CA PRO A 44 -15.85 -2.79 16.02
C PRO A 44 -15.56 -1.76 14.91
N SER A 45 -14.61 -0.83 15.14
CA SER A 45 -14.22 0.17 14.13
C SER A 45 -13.64 -0.45 12.86
N PHE A 46 -12.95 -1.59 12.99
CA PHE A 46 -12.41 -2.31 11.85
C PHE A 46 -13.53 -2.99 11.07
N GLN A 47 -14.41 -3.73 11.75
CA GLN A 47 -15.54 -4.43 11.13
C GLN A 47 -16.54 -3.48 10.45
N ALA A 48 -16.68 -2.27 10.99
CA ALA A 48 -17.49 -1.22 10.36
C ALA A 48 -16.86 -0.65 9.07
N THR A 49 -15.55 -0.80 8.89
CA THR A 49 -14.81 -0.26 7.74
C THR A 49 -14.53 -1.32 6.66
N TYR A 50 -14.25 -2.56 7.07
CA TYR A 50 -13.74 -3.63 6.21
C TYR A 50 -14.71 -4.83 6.09
N PRO A 51 -14.64 -5.60 4.98
CA PRO A 51 -13.91 -5.26 3.75
C PRO A 51 -14.53 -4.05 3.04
N PHE A 52 -13.77 -3.39 2.17
CA PHE A 52 -14.33 -2.30 1.35
C PHE A 52 -15.33 -2.80 0.31
N TYR A 53 -15.21 -4.07 -0.08
CA TYR A 53 -16.19 -4.69 -0.96
C TYR A 53 -17.53 -4.89 -0.24
N ASN A 54 -18.54 -4.15 -0.69
CA ASN A 54 -19.90 -4.26 -0.19
C ASN A 54 -20.73 -5.15 -1.13
N ALA A 55 -20.81 -6.44 -0.80
CA ALA A 55 -21.69 -7.37 -1.51
C ALA A 55 -23.17 -7.03 -1.23
N PRO A 56 -24.07 -7.13 -2.23
CA PRO A 56 -25.51 -6.99 -2.00
C PRO A 56 -26.02 -7.92 -0.90
N THR A 57 -26.94 -7.43 -0.08
CA THR A 57 -27.55 -8.23 1.01
C THR A 57 -28.14 -9.53 0.48
N GLY A 58 -27.78 -10.66 1.09
CA GLY A 58 -28.25 -11.99 0.70
C GLY A 58 -27.54 -12.60 -0.51
N SER A 59 -26.51 -11.93 -1.06
CA SER A 59 -25.68 -12.48 -2.14
C SER A 59 -24.37 -13.08 -1.61
N SER A 60 -23.83 -14.05 -2.35
CA SER A 60 -22.49 -14.57 -2.10
C SER A 60 -21.43 -13.52 -2.43
N VAL A 61 -20.44 -13.36 -1.55
CA VAL A 61 -19.24 -12.55 -1.79
C VAL A 61 -18.41 -13.13 -2.93
N TRP A 62 -18.45 -14.46 -3.08
CA TRP A 62 -17.83 -15.20 -4.17
C TRP A 62 -18.74 -15.25 -5.41
N PRO A 63 -18.19 -15.10 -6.63
CA PRO A 63 -16.78 -14.91 -6.98
C PRO A 63 -16.34 -13.44 -7.12
N ASN A 64 -17.26 -12.49 -6.96
CA ASN A 64 -17.04 -11.08 -7.26
C ASN A 64 -15.91 -10.44 -6.44
N ILE A 65 -15.60 -10.97 -5.25
CA ILE A 65 -14.44 -10.55 -4.47
C ILE A 65 -13.13 -10.69 -5.24
N LEU A 66 -12.98 -11.68 -6.13
CA LEU A 66 -11.77 -11.80 -6.94
C LEU A 66 -11.61 -10.63 -7.92
N ILE A 67 -12.72 -10.19 -8.52
CA ILE A 67 -12.72 -9.04 -9.43
C ILE A 67 -12.39 -7.78 -8.62
N TRP A 68 -12.98 -7.63 -7.43
CA TRP A 68 -12.67 -6.56 -6.50
C TRP A 68 -11.17 -6.51 -6.16
N GLU A 69 -10.56 -7.64 -5.77
CA GLU A 69 -9.14 -7.72 -5.41
C GLU A 69 -8.21 -7.31 -6.57
N VAL A 70 -8.59 -7.62 -7.83
CA VAL A 70 -7.84 -7.15 -9.00
C VAL A 70 -7.87 -5.63 -9.12
N PHE A 71 -9.04 -5.00 -8.98
CA PHE A 71 -9.14 -3.54 -8.97
C PHE A 71 -8.42 -2.94 -7.77
N TYR A 72 -8.45 -3.61 -6.62
CA TYR A 72 -7.80 -3.15 -5.42
C TYR A 72 -6.27 -3.19 -5.56
N LEU A 73 -5.72 -4.24 -6.17
CA LEU A 73 -4.31 -4.32 -6.55
C LEU A 73 -3.92 -3.18 -7.51
N LEU A 74 -4.74 -2.89 -8.52
CA LEU A 74 -4.49 -1.78 -9.44
C LEU A 74 -4.53 -0.42 -8.72
N GLN A 75 -5.43 -0.26 -7.76
CA GLN A 75 -5.50 0.92 -6.91
C GLN A 75 -4.23 1.07 -6.07
N PHE A 76 -3.72 0.00 -5.44
CA PHE A 76 -2.45 0.07 -4.70
C PHE A 76 -1.25 0.30 -5.60
N LEU A 77 -1.24 -0.25 -6.81
CA LEU A 77 -0.21 0.08 -7.79
C LEU A 77 -0.25 1.57 -8.12
N GLY A 78 -1.44 2.15 -8.32
CA GLY A 78 -1.63 3.58 -8.53
C GLY A 78 -1.18 4.41 -7.32
N ALA A 79 -1.54 4.01 -6.11
CA ALA A 79 -1.15 4.69 -4.88
C ALA A 79 0.37 4.65 -4.66
N GLU A 80 1.00 3.48 -4.75
CA GLU A 80 2.45 3.35 -4.63
C GLU A 80 3.18 4.08 -5.76
N PHE A 81 2.66 4.02 -6.99
CA PHE A 81 3.20 4.80 -8.08
C PHE A 81 3.10 6.30 -7.79
N PHE A 82 2.00 6.80 -7.24
CA PHE A 82 1.87 8.23 -6.93
C PHE A 82 2.82 8.64 -5.79
N PHE A 83 2.75 7.99 -4.63
CA PHE A 83 3.50 8.41 -3.45
C PHE A 83 4.99 8.07 -3.54
N ARG A 84 5.35 6.87 -4.00
CA ARG A 84 6.75 6.40 -4.05
C ARG A 84 7.37 6.66 -5.42
N GLY A 85 6.60 6.44 -6.48
CA GLY A 85 7.05 6.71 -7.84
C GLY A 85 7.16 8.20 -8.12
N PHE A 86 6.03 8.88 -8.27
CA PHE A 86 5.95 10.25 -8.71
C PHE A 86 6.52 11.23 -7.66
N LEU A 87 6.02 11.22 -6.42
CA LEU A 87 6.49 12.17 -5.40
C LEU A 87 7.93 11.86 -4.99
N ILE A 88 8.22 10.67 -4.44
CA ILE A 88 9.57 10.36 -3.95
C ILE A 88 10.59 10.36 -5.09
N HIS A 89 10.41 9.60 -6.17
CA HIS A 89 11.43 9.59 -7.23
C HIS A 89 11.46 10.86 -8.09
N GLY A 90 10.36 11.62 -8.17
CA GLY A 90 10.36 12.94 -8.77
C GLY A 90 11.18 13.95 -7.96
N LEU A 91 11.09 13.90 -6.64
CA LEU A 91 11.71 14.86 -5.72
C LEU A 91 13.09 14.44 -5.21
N LYS A 92 13.46 13.15 -5.28
CA LYS A 92 14.72 12.63 -4.69
C LYS A 92 15.99 13.31 -5.19
N HIS A 93 16.01 13.84 -6.42
CA HIS A 93 17.18 14.54 -6.95
C HIS A 93 17.40 15.91 -6.30
N ARG A 94 16.32 16.56 -5.83
CA ARG A 94 16.37 17.86 -5.15
C ARG A 94 16.40 17.71 -3.64
N PHE A 95 15.62 16.78 -3.09
CA PHE A 95 15.40 16.65 -1.65
C PHE A 95 16.01 15.38 -1.05
N GLY A 96 16.58 14.47 -1.85
CA GLY A 96 17.21 13.25 -1.36
C GLY A 96 16.26 12.41 -0.50
N PHE A 97 16.77 12.00 0.67
CA PHE A 97 16.01 11.27 1.70
C PHE A 97 14.76 12.03 2.17
N TYR A 98 14.79 13.37 2.22
CA TYR A 98 13.66 14.18 2.69
C TYR A 98 12.42 14.10 1.81
N SER A 99 12.55 13.63 0.57
CA SER A 99 11.41 13.33 -0.31
C SER A 99 10.41 12.34 0.32
N ILE A 100 10.86 11.47 1.23
CA ILE A 100 9.99 10.56 1.99
C ILE A 100 9.03 11.37 2.87
N PHE A 101 9.52 12.31 3.67
CA PHE A 101 8.66 13.11 4.56
C PHE A 101 7.66 13.96 3.77
N ILE A 102 8.07 14.51 2.62
CA ILE A 102 7.16 15.25 1.73
C ILE A 102 6.03 14.34 1.24
N SER A 103 6.33 13.10 0.88
CA SER A 103 5.34 12.12 0.41
C SER A 103 4.43 11.58 1.53
N ILE A 104 4.97 11.45 2.74
CA ILE A 104 4.21 10.96 3.91
C ILE A 104 3.05 11.89 4.27
N ILE A 105 3.20 13.21 4.10
CA ILE A 105 2.16 14.18 4.43
C ILE A 105 0.84 13.85 3.69
N PRO A 106 0.78 13.89 2.34
CA PRO A 106 -0.45 13.54 1.62
C PRO A 106 -0.80 12.06 1.75
N TYR A 107 0.18 11.16 1.97
CA TYR A 107 -0.11 9.76 2.24
C TYR A 107 -0.89 9.56 3.54
N CYS A 108 -0.55 10.26 4.62
CA CYS A 108 -1.29 10.19 5.87
C CYS A 108 -2.67 10.84 5.74
N MET A 109 -2.78 11.94 4.98
CA MET A 109 -4.05 12.64 4.76
C MET A 109 -5.13 11.73 4.16
N ILE A 110 -4.77 10.83 3.24
CA ILE A 110 -5.75 9.88 2.67
C ILE A 110 -6.16 8.77 3.66
N HIS A 111 -5.47 8.64 4.80
CA HIS A 111 -5.81 7.70 5.87
C HIS A 111 -6.61 8.34 7.01
N PHE A 112 -6.88 9.64 6.99
CA PHE A 112 -7.60 10.31 8.09
C PHE A 112 -9.02 9.80 8.33
N GLN A 113 -9.64 9.18 7.32
CA GLN A 113 -10.98 8.58 7.43
C GLN A 113 -10.94 7.09 7.80
N LYS A 114 -9.75 6.52 8.04
CA LYS A 114 -9.57 5.11 8.41
C LYS A 114 -9.59 4.95 9.94
N PRO A 115 -9.77 3.73 10.47
CA PRO A 115 -9.63 3.45 11.89
C PRO A 115 -8.35 4.06 12.46
N PHE A 116 -8.43 4.63 13.66
CA PHE A 116 -7.35 5.44 14.24
C PHE A 116 -5.97 4.74 14.24
N LEU A 117 -5.93 3.45 14.58
CA LEU A 117 -4.69 2.67 14.58
C LEU A 117 -4.09 2.50 13.18
N GLU A 118 -4.93 2.40 12.15
CA GLU A 118 -4.48 2.34 10.76
C GLU A 118 -3.94 3.70 10.30
N ALA A 119 -4.63 4.79 10.66
CA ALA A 119 -4.16 6.14 10.36
C ALA A 119 -2.77 6.41 10.98
N LEU A 120 -2.54 5.99 12.23
CA LEU A 120 -1.21 6.05 12.85
C LEU A 120 -0.21 5.11 12.16
N GLY A 121 -0.63 3.89 11.84
CA GLY A 121 0.18 2.90 11.12
C GLY A 121 0.64 3.41 9.75
N SER A 122 -0.14 4.26 9.10
CA SER A 122 0.21 4.86 7.81
C SER A 122 1.47 5.73 7.86
N ILE A 123 1.82 6.33 9.01
CA ILE A 123 3.07 7.07 9.16
C ILE A 123 4.26 6.11 9.04
N ILE A 124 4.20 4.99 9.76
CA ILE A 124 5.24 3.96 9.79
C ILE A 124 5.34 3.25 8.44
N ALA A 125 4.21 2.84 7.86
CA ALA A 125 4.16 2.25 6.52
C ALA A 125 4.68 3.24 5.46
N GLY A 126 4.30 4.51 5.57
CA GLY A 126 4.82 5.66 4.84
C GLY A 126 6.34 5.66 4.75
N LEU A 127 6.97 5.68 5.92
CA LEU A 127 8.43 5.68 6.09
C LEU A 127 9.07 4.43 5.50
N ILE A 128 8.60 3.24 5.88
CA ILE A 128 9.22 1.96 5.47
C ILE A 128 9.16 1.78 3.96
N LEU A 129 7.98 1.95 3.36
CA LEU A 129 7.80 1.82 1.92
C LEU A 129 8.57 2.91 1.16
N GLY A 130 8.62 4.15 1.69
CA GLY A 130 9.41 5.23 1.10
C GLY A 130 10.91 4.93 1.10
N MET A 131 11.45 4.45 2.23
CA MET A 131 12.85 4.03 2.35
C MET A 131 13.17 2.88 1.39
N MET A 132 12.33 1.86 1.35
CA MET A 132 12.55 0.70 0.47
C MET A 132 12.44 1.07 -1.01
N SER A 133 11.54 1.98 -1.35
CA SER A 133 11.43 2.53 -2.69
C SER A 133 12.71 3.27 -3.09
N LEU A 134 13.27 4.15 -2.25
CA LEU A 134 14.55 4.81 -2.54
C LEU A 134 15.70 3.81 -2.71
N ARG A 135 15.78 2.78 -1.87
CA ARG A 135 16.83 1.76 -1.91
C ARG A 135 16.77 0.88 -3.16
N THR A 136 15.57 0.48 -3.58
CA THR A 136 15.36 -0.39 -4.75
C THR A 136 15.18 0.37 -6.05
N ASN A 137 14.89 1.67 -5.96
CA ASN A 137 14.39 2.50 -7.07
C ASN A 137 13.20 1.81 -7.78
N SER A 138 12.30 1.21 -7.00
CA SER A 138 11.15 0.45 -7.50
C SER A 138 9.94 0.64 -6.58
N VAL A 139 8.74 0.57 -7.15
CA VAL A 139 7.46 0.56 -6.41
C VAL A 139 6.81 -0.83 -6.35
N ILE A 140 7.38 -1.82 -7.04
CA ILE A 140 6.74 -3.13 -7.27
C ILE A 140 6.57 -3.91 -5.97
N MET A 141 7.62 -4.05 -5.17
CA MET A 141 7.54 -4.74 -3.88
C MET A 141 6.74 -3.96 -2.84
N GLY A 142 6.75 -2.62 -2.93
CA GLY A 142 5.86 -1.78 -2.12
C GLY A 142 4.40 -2.03 -2.44
N THR A 143 4.07 -2.14 -3.73
CA THR A 143 2.72 -2.49 -4.21
C THR A 143 2.29 -3.84 -3.70
N ALA A 144 3.14 -4.85 -3.84
CA ALA A 144 2.86 -6.21 -3.37
C ALA A 144 2.62 -6.26 -1.86
N LEU A 145 3.43 -5.55 -1.07
CA LEU A 145 3.28 -5.48 0.38
C LEU A 145 2.02 -4.73 0.80
N HIS A 146 1.75 -3.58 0.18
CA HIS A 146 0.60 -2.75 0.50
C HIS A 146 -0.71 -3.47 0.15
N PHE A 147 -0.77 -4.09 -1.03
CA PHE A 147 -1.87 -4.97 -1.42
C PHE A 147 -1.99 -6.18 -0.49
N GLY A 148 -0.87 -6.84 -0.13
CA GLY A 148 -0.90 -7.99 0.79
C GLY A 148 -1.48 -7.65 2.17
N VAL A 149 -1.14 -6.47 2.72
CA VAL A 149 -1.75 -5.94 3.95
C VAL A 149 -3.24 -5.78 3.78
N ALA A 150 -3.69 -5.13 2.70
CA ALA A 150 -5.11 -4.89 2.45
C ALA A 150 -5.91 -6.19 2.20
N LEU A 151 -5.35 -7.12 1.44
CA LEU A 151 -5.93 -8.45 1.24
C LEU A 151 -6.08 -9.20 2.57
N THR A 152 -5.08 -9.10 3.45
CA THR A 152 -5.17 -9.69 4.81
C THR A 152 -6.31 -9.06 5.60
N MET A 153 -6.50 -7.74 5.48
CA MET A 153 -7.60 -7.05 6.15
C MET A 153 -8.96 -7.51 5.65
N ASP A 154 -9.14 -7.63 4.33
CA ASP A 154 -10.39 -8.12 3.74
C ASP A 154 -10.66 -9.59 4.13
N ILE A 155 -9.63 -10.45 4.17
CA ILE A 155 -9.75 -11.83 4.67
C ILE A 155 -10.16 -11.86 6.14
N CYS A 156 -9.47 -11.12 7.02
CA CYS A 156 -9.79 -11.09 8.45
C CYS A 156 -11.20 -10.54 8.70
N ALA A 157 -11.61 -9.51 7.97
CA ALA A 157 -12.96 -8.96 8.06
C ALA A 157 -14.02 -9.99 7.66
N LEU A 158 -13.82 -10.71 6.55
CA LEU A 158 -14.75 -11.74 6.08
C LEU A 158 -14.80 -12.96 7.00
N MET A 159 -13.68 -13.35 7.62
CA MET A 159 -13.62 -14.51 8.54
C MET A 159 -14.27 -14.24 9.91
N MET A 160 -14.35 -12.98 10.33
CA MET A 160 -14.83 -12.56 11.65
C MET A 160 -16.21 -11.88 11.61
N ARG A 161 -16.87 -11.88 10.45
CA ARG A 161 -18.24 -11.35 10.24
C ARG A 161 -19.32 -12.37 10.56
#